data_AF-A0A9Q6N7D9-F1
#
_entry.id   AF-A0A9Q6N7D9-F1
#
_cell.length_a   1.000
_cell.length_b   1.000
_cell.length_c   1.000
_cell.angle_alpha   90.00
_cell.angle_beta   90.00
_cell.angle_gamma   90.00
#
_symmetry.space_group_name_H-M   'P 1'
#
loop_
_entity.id
_entity.type
_entity.pdbx_description
1 polymer ?
#
loop_
_entity_poly.entity_id
_entity_poly.type
_entity_poly.pdbx_seq_one_letter_code
_entity_poly.pdbx_strand_id
1 'polypeptide(L)'
;MSGSTATPLRRFRQGLFAALLAVVSLCSTNSFAVPNPDGNYNLSMDARAGSPYPPSDNYSADLKTSGVGPAFTVPVSRHHIIAYNQLRDFYMSVVQRGHLKELKGFWDGFGARFLSYGQDNRVNVTAPVAADYDQAKTLLEEIGRGVVRANAGVPPRPLGWDTFHGFYTWMPWNLFLGPNGRNDDPGEQFETNAQYIINNKDTWNTIINVRDNMLSYQRDGNVKTLANINSQLLRLSARTRVYPLVSDQWIRVAPNVYKIRVPAN
;
A
#
# COMPACT_ATOMS: atom_id res chain seq x y z
N MET A 1 6.03 -35.00 59.76
CA MET A 1 5.06 -34.78 58.66
C MET A 1 5.83 -34.73 57.35
N SER A 2 5.37 -35.53 56.38
CA SER A 2 6.10 -36.03 55.20
C SER A 2 6.62 -34.95 54.25
N GLY A 3 7.95 -34.81 54.15
CA GLY A 3 8.62 -34.08 53.08
C GLY A 3 8.86 -35.02 51.90
N SER A 4 8.02 -34.95 50.87
CA SER A 4 8.19 -35.72 49.63
C SER A 4 9.44 -35.22 48.89
N THR A 5 10.56 -35.93 49.04
CA THR A 5 11.75 -35.76 48.23
C THR A 5 11.50 -36.38 46.86
N ALA A 6 10.94 -35.57 45.95
CA ALA A 6 10.87 -35.95 44.55
C ALA A 6 12.27 -36.34 44.05
N THR A 7 12.42 -37.59 43.60
CA THR A 7 13.67 -38.17 43.10
C THR A 7 14.28 -37.27 42.01
N PRO A 8 15.62 -37.17 41.92
CA PRO A 8 16.31 -36.24 41.01
C PRO A 8 15.90 -36.40 39.54
N LEU A 9 15.53 -37.61 39.11
CA LEU A 9 14.95 -37.88 37.78
C LEU A 9 13.61 -37.16 37.52
N ARG A 10 12.77 -36.97 38.54
CA ARG A 10 11.46 -36.30 38.40
C ARG A 10 11.63 -34.79 38.22
N ARG A 11 12.58 -34.17 38.93
CA ARG A 11 12.94 -32.75 38.77
C ARG A 11 13.58 -32.48 37.41
N PHE A 12 14.45 -33.38 36.93
CA PHE A 12 15.04 -33.28 35.60
C PHE A 12 13.98 -33.38 34.48
N ARG A 13 13.05 -34.33 34.57
CA ARG A 13 11.93 -34.46 33.60
C ARG A 13 11.00 -33.26 33.60
N GLN A 14 10.71 -32.66 34.76
CA GLN A 14 9.90 -31.44 34.87
C GLN A 14 10.62 -30.22 34.28
N GLY A 15 11.92 -30.08 34.51
CA GLY A 15 12.73 -29.03 33.88
C GLY A 15 12.79 -29.15 32.36
N LEU A 16 12.92 -30.38 31.85
CA LEU A 16 12.94 -30.66 30.41
C LEU A 16 11.58 -30.36 29.75
N PHE A 17 10.47 -30.72 30.41
CA PHE A 17 9.13 -30.37 29.95
C PHE A 17 8.87 -28.86 29.96
N ALA A 18 9.30 -28.15 31.00
CA ALA A 18 9.16 -26.70 31.08
C ALA A 18 10.00 -25.97 30.01
N ALA A 19 11.21 -26.45 29.73
CA ALA A 19 12.04 -25.95 28.64
C ALA A 19 11.40 -26.22 27.26
N LEU A 20 10.81 -27.39 27.05
CA LEU A 20 10.11 -27.72 25.81
C LEU A 20 8.86 -26.85 25.61
N LEU A 21 8.08 -26.60 26.68
CA LEU A 21 6.94 -25.67 26.67
C LEU A 21 7.37 -24.23 26.39
N ALA A 22 8.50 -23.78 26.94
CA ALA A 22 9.04 -22.45 26.64
C ALA A 22 9.44 -22.33 25.16
N VAL A 23 10.09 -23.35 24.59
CA VAL A 23 10.47 -23.39 23.17
C VAL A 23 9.25 -23.44 22.25
N VAL A 24 8.25 -24.27 22.55
CA VAL A 24 6.99 -24.31 21.79
C VAL A 24 6.25 -22.97 21.87
N SER A 25 6.27 -22.31 23.02
CA SER A 25 5.67 -20.97 23.20
C SER A 25 6.42 -19.89 22.38
N LEU A 26 7.76 -19.94 22.37
CA LEU A 26 8.63 -19.09 21.54
C LEU A 26 8.46 -19.34 20.03
N CYS A 27 8.19 -20.59 19.62
CA CYS A 27 7.88 -20.92 18.23
C CYS A 27 6.44 -20.56 17.85
N SER A 28 5.49 -20.56 18.79
CA SER A 28 4.07 -20.26 18.54
C SER A 28 3.75 -18.76 18.42
N THR A 29 4.69 -17.90 18.82
CA THR A 29 4.53 -16.43 18.78
C THR A 29 5.11 -15.79 17.52
N ASN A 30 5.86 -16.54 16.72
CA ASN A 30 6.42 -16.07 15.45
C ASN A 30 5.60 -16.67 14.29
N SER A 31 4.62 -15.91 13.79
CA SER A 31 3.94 -16.25 12.54
C SER A 31 4.85 -15.87 11.37
N PHE A 32 5.54 -16.85 10.81
CA PHE A 32 6.29 -16.67 9.56
C PHE A 32 5.31 -16.70 8.37
N ALA A 33 5.61 -15.93 7.33
CA ALA A 33 4.86 -16.01 6.07
C ALA A 33 4.89 -17.44 5.53
N VAL A 34 3.72 -17.94 5.12
CA VAL A 34 3.56 -19.27 4.53
C VAL A 34 3.52 -19.12 3.01
N PRO A 35 4.41 -19.80 2.26
CA PRO A 35 4.38 -19.75 0.80
C PRO A 35 3.03 -20.23 0.25
N ASN A 36 2.55 -19.59 -0.81
CA ASN A 36 1.43 -20.14 -1.57
C ASN A 36 1.92 -21.34 -2.39
N PRO A 37 1.12 -22.42 -2.50
CA PRO A 37 1.40 -23.48 -3.46
C PRO A 37 1.61 -22.95 -4.89
N ASP A 38 2.44 -23.63 -5.69
CA ASP A 38 2.55 -23.32 -7.11
C ASP A 38 1.19 -23.54 -7.77
N GLY A 39 0.66 -22.52 -8.45
CA GLY A 39 -0.68 -22.64 -8.98
C GLY A 39 -1.27 -21.38 -9.61
N ASN A 40 -2.53 -21.56 -10.02
CA ASN A 40 -3.37 -20.55 -10.58
C ASN A 40 -4.33 -20.02 -9.51
N TYR A 41 -4.42 -18.71 -9.38
CA TYR A 41 -5.18 -18.04 -8.34
C TYR A 41 -6.05 -16.93 -8.90
N ASN A 42 -7.14 -16.62 -8.19
CA ASN A 42 -7.91 -15.41 -8.48
C ASN A 42 -7.14 -14.18 -7.98
N LEU A 43 -6.51 -13.48 -8.93
CA LEU A 43 -5.82 -12.20 -8.73
C LEU A 43 -6.63 -11.02 -9.30
N SER A 44 -7.97 -11.08 -9.27
CA SER A 44 -8.81 -10.00 -9.82
C SER A 44 -9.08 -8.89 -8.79
N MET A 45 -8.99 -7.64 -9.24
CA MET A 45 -9.34 -6.44 -8.46
C MET A 45 -10.80 -6.00 -8.76
N ASP A 46 -11.76 -6.85 -8.39
CA ASP A 46 -13.19 -6.63 -8.70
C ASP A 46 -13.81 -5.47 -7.91
N ALA A 47 -13.40 -5.29 -6.66
CA ALA A 47 -13.87 -4.22 -5.77
C ALA A 47 -12.69 -3.39 -5.27
N ARG A 48 -12.90 -2.08 -5.06
CA ARG A 48 -11.86 -1.22 -4.49
C ARG A 48 -11.55 -1.63 -3.05
N ALA A 49 -10.28 -1.90 -2.75
CA ALA A 49 -9.85 -2.17 -1.38
C ALA A 49 -10.01 -0.93 -0.49
N GLY A 50 -10.36 -1.16 0.79
CA GLY A 50 -10.32 -0.13 1.82
C GLY A 50 -8.91 0.43 2.03
N SER A 51 -8.79 1.62 2.62
CA SER A 51 -7.47 2.19 2.92
C SER A 51 -6.79 1.39 4.03
N PRO A 52 -5.51 1.01 3.86
CA PRO A 52 -4.73 0.39 4.94
C PRO A 52 -4.29 1.43 5.99
N TYR A 53 -4.59 2.71 5.78
CA TYR A 53 -4.15 3.80 6.65
C TYR A 53 -5.29 4.30 7.53
N PRO A 54 -4.99 4.77 8.75
CA PRO A 54 -6.00 5.34 9.63
C PRO A 54 -6.66 6.58 8.98
N PRO A 55 -7.91 6.91 9.35
CA PRO A 55 -8.53 8.17 9.00
C PRO A 55 -7.64 9.37 9.37
N SER A 56 -7.77 10.46 8.63
CA SER A 56 -7.07 11.70 8.93
C SER A 56 -7.93 12.60 9.81
N ASP A 57 -7.29 13.29 10.75
CA ASP A 57 -7.94 14.34 11.52
C ASP A 57 -8.38 15.49 10.62
N ASN A 58 -9.37 16.26 11.06
CA ASN A 58 -9.76 17.49 10.39
C ASN A 58 -8.68 18.56 10.55
N TYR A 59 -8.78 19.60 9.73
CA TYR A 59 -7.91 20.77 9.77
C TYR A 59 -8.67 22.04 10.16
N SER A 60 -7.93 23.01 10.69
CA SER A 60 -8.38 24.39 10.83
C SER A 60 -8.74 25.01 9.47
N ALA A 61 -9.53 26.08 9.46
CA ALA A 61 -9.95 26.73 8.22
C ALA A 61 -8.81 27.33 7.39
N ASP A 62 -7.64 27.58 7.98
CA ASP A 62 -6.42 28.01 7.29
C ASP A 62 -5.48 26.84 6.92
N LEU A 63 -5.89 25.60 7.23
CA LEU A 63 -5.17 24.36 6.97
C LEU A 63 -3.79 24.24 7.65
N LYS A 64 -3.52 25.04 8.69
CA LYS A 64 -2.21 25.03 9.38
C LYS A 64 -2.13 24.02 10.51
N THR A 65 -3.24 23.69 11.15
CA THR A 65 -3.28 22.76 12.29
C THR A 65 -4.31 21.67 12.06
N SER A 66 -3.99 20.45 12.52
CA SER A 66 -4.87 19.29 12.47
C SER A 66 -5.32 18.88 13.87
N GLY A 67 -6.54 18.36 13.99
CA GLY A 67 -7.07 17.89 15.27
C GLY A 67 -8.58 17.62 15.24
N VAL A 68 -9.14 17.55 16.44
CA VAL A 68 -10.56 17.26 16.69
C VAL A 68 -11.24 18.40 17.43
N GLY A 69 -12.55 18.57 17.20
CA GLY A 69 -13.39 19.56 17.87
C GLY A 69 -13.76 20.77 17.00
N PRO A 70 -14.45 21.77 17.58
CA PRO A 70 -15.11 22.84 16.82
C PRO A 70 -14.18 23.73 15.98
N ALA A 71 -12.89 23.80 16.33
CA ALA A 71 -11.89 24.58 15.60
C ALA A 71 -11.40 23.89 14.30
N PHE A 72 -11.63 22.57 14.15
CA PHE A 72 -11.15 21.77 13.02
C PHE A 72 -12.33 21.43 12.10
N THR A 73 -12.73 22.42 11.31
CA THR A 73 -13.95 22.37 10.49
C THR A 73 -13.74 21.77 9.10
N VAL A 74 -12.50 21.58 8.68
CA VAL A 74 -12.18 21.13 7.32
C VAL A 74 -11.91 19.63 7.31
N PRO A 75 -12.82 18.79 6.82
CA PRO A 75 -12.53 17.38 6.62
C PRO A 75 -11.53 17.21 5.46
N VAL A 76 -10.60 16.28 5.63
CA VAL A 76 -9.57 15.95 4.64
C VAL A 76 -9.57 14.45 4.35
N SER A 77 -9.10 14.09 3.16
CA SER A 77 -8.96 12.70 2.74
C SER A 77 -7.71 12.52 1.90
N ARG A 78 -7.32 11.26 1.70
CA ARG A 78 -6.26 10.88 0.77
C ARG A 78 -6.84 10.85 -0.65
N HIS A 79 -6.28 11.67 -1.53
CA HIS A 79 -6.68 11.81 -2.92
C HIS A 79 -5.65 11.14 -3.82
N HIS A 80 -6.14 10.45 -4.85
CA HIS A 80 -5.31 9.80 -5.86
C HIS A 80 -4.72 10.82 -6.84
N ILE A 81 -3.44 10.67 -7.18
CA ILE A 81 -2.77 11.44 -8.24
C ILE A 81 -3.13 10.85 -9.61
N ILE A 82 -2.84 9.55 -9.80
CA ILE A 82 -3.38 8.72 -10.88
C ILE A 82 -4.64 8.05 -10.35
N ALA A 83 -5.75 8.19 -11.05
CA ALA A 83 -7.03 7.66 -10.62
C ALA A 83 -6.98 6.15 -10.37
N TYR A 84 -7.69 5.67 -9.34
CA TYR A 84 -7.74 4.24 -9.01
C TYR A 84 -8.17 3.38 -10.20
N ASN A 85 -9.14 3.81 -10.99
CA ASN A 85 -9.62 3.06 -12.15
C ASN A 85 -8.49 2.83 -13.17
N GLN A 86 -7.62 3.81 -13.42
CA GLN A 86 -6.47 3.65 -14.31
C GLN A 86 -5.47 2.62 -13.77
N LEU A 87 -5.15 2.68 -12.47
CA LEU A 87 -4.26 1.70 -11.83
C LEU A 87 -4.85 0.28 -11.88
N ARG A 88 -6.14 0.13 -11.54
CA ARG A 88 -6.86 -1.13 -11.60
C ARG A 88 -6.86 -1.69 -13.03
N ASP A 89 -7.25 -0.87 -14.00
CA ASP A 89 -7.38 -1.32 -15.38
C ASP A 89 -6.00 -1.69 -15.97
N PHE A 90 -4.93 -1.01 -15.56
CA PHE A 90 -3.57 -1.39 -15.92
C PHE A 90 -3.22 -2.76 -15.33
N TYR A 91 -3.40 -2.92 -14.01
CA TYR A 91 -3.15 -4.19 -13.32
C TYR A 91 -3.93 -5.35 -13.95
N MET A 92 -5.23 -5.16 -14.20
CA MET A 92 -6.09 -6.16 -14.81
C MET A 92 -5.67 -6.50 -16.24
N SER A 93 -5.18 -5.53 -17.03
CA SER A 93 -4.61 -5.80 -18.35
C SER A 93 -3.32 -6.65 -18.27
N VAL A 94 -2.46 -6.40 -17.28
CA VAL A 94 -1.27 -7.23 -17.03
C VAL A 94 -1.66 -8.66 -16.62
N VAL A 95 -2.66 -8.79 -15.74
CA VAL A 95 -3.25 -10.07 -15.31
C VAL A 95 -3.79 -10.86 -16.50
N GLN A 96 -4.67 -10.26 -17.31
CA GLN A 96 -5.34 -10.93 -18.44
C GLN A 96 -4.35 -11.39 -19.52
N ARG A 97 -3.24 -10.67 -19.68
CA ARG A 97 -2.17 -11.01 -20.63
C ARG A 97 -1.13 -11.97 -20.06
N GLY A 98 -1.21 -12.34 -18.78
CA GLY A 98 -0.25 -13.23 -18.13
C GLY A 98 1.15 -12.63 -17.95
N HIS A 99 1.26 -11.30 -17.93
CA HIS A 99 2.56 -10.60 -17.89
C HIS A 99 2.94 -10.12 -16.48
N LEU A 100 2.30 -10.62 -15.41
CA LEU A 100 2.59 -10.16 -14.04
C LEU A 100 4.06 -10.30 -13.66
N LYS A 101 4.71 -11.39 -14.08
CA LYS A 101 6.13 -11.66 -13.78
C LYS A 101 7.08 -10.61 -14.40
N GLU A 102 6.66 -9.89 -15.44
CA GLU A 102 7.47 -8.85 -16.10
C GLU A 102 7.65 -7.60 -15.22
N LEU A 103 6.83 -7.48 -14.17
CA LEU A 103 6.92 -6.42 -13.16
C LEU A 103 7.64 -6.88 -11.88
N LYS A 104 8.42 -7.96 -11.93
CA LYS A 104 9.12 -8.53 -10.76
C LYS A 104 9.88 -7.50 -9.93
N GLY A 105 10.66 -6.62 -10.58
CA GLY A 105 11.46 -5.62 -9.88
C GLY A 105 10.61 -4.67 -9.05
N PHE A 106 9.47 -4.24 -9.59
CA PHE A 106 8.48 -3.47 -8.86
C PHE A 106 7.87 -4.28 -7.73
N TRP A 107 7.44 -5.53 -7.96
CA TRP A 107 6.85 -6.37 -6.90
C TRP A 107 7.77 -6.58 -5.71
N ASP A 108 9.03 -6.93 -5.96
CA ASP A 108 10.04 -7.13 -4.91
C ASP A 108 10.22 -5.84 -4.10
N GLY A 109 10.44 -4.71 -4.79
CA GLY A 109 10.68 -3.42 -4.14
C GLY A 109 9.45 -2.86 -3.44
N PHE A 110 8.26 -3.09 -3.98
CA PHE A 110 6.99 -2.67 -3.40
C PHE A 110 6.67 -3.46 -2.13
N GLY A 111 6.74 -4.79 -2.18
CA GLY A 111 6.50 -5.66 -1.03
C GLY A 111 7.48 -5.42 0.11
N ALA A 112 8.76 -5.17 -0.21
CA ALA A 112 9.79 -4.83 0.78
C ALA A 112 9.51 -3.54 1.58
N ARG A 113 8.54 -2.72 1.16
CA ARG A 113 8.22 -1.42 1.79
C ARG A 113 6.94 -1.44 2.63
N PHE A 114 6.19 -2.53 2.69
CA PHE A 114 4.90 -2.58 3.41
C PHE A 114 5.00 -2.17 4.88
N LEU A 115 6.05 -2.63 5.59
CA LEU A 115 6.30 -2.20 6.96
C LEU A 115 6.49 -0.67 7.06
N SER A 116 7.35 -0.11 6.20
CA SER A 116 7.59 1.34 6.16
C SER A 116 6.33 2.10 5.75
N TYR A 117 5.53 1.60 4.81
CA TYR A 117 4.26 2.21 4.43
C TYR A 117 3.28 2.29 5.60
N GLY A 118 3.19 1.23 6.41
CA GLY A 118 2.39 1.26 7.62
C GLY A 118 2.90 2.31 8.61
N GLN A 119 4.18 2.20 8.99
CA GLN A 119 4.80 3.05 10.02
C GLN A 119 4.81 4.53 9.64
N ASP A 120 5.24 4.88 8.42
CA ASP A 120 5.34 6.27 7.98
C ASP A 120 3.99 6.97 7.82
N ASN A 121 2.90 6.19 7.73
CA ASN A 121 1.53 6.70 7.63
C ASN A 121 0.70 6.38 8.88
N ARG A 122 1.37 6.19 10.03
CA ARG A 122 0.78 6.10 11.38
C ARG A 122 -0.14 4.89 11.61
N VAL A 123 0.04 3.81 10.86
CA VAL A 123 -0.60 2.54 11.20
C VAL A 123 0.01 2.00 12.49
N ASN A 124 -0.82 1.53 13.42
CA ASN A 124 -0.34 0.79 14.57
C ASN A 124 0.10 -0.62 14.13
N VAL A 125 1.37 -0.77 13.78
CA VAL A 125 1.92 -2.04 13.30
C VAL A 125 2.23 -2.95 14.50
N THR A 126 1.23 -3.73 14.88
CA THR A 126 1.38 -4.82 15.85
C THR A 126 2.00 -6.05 15.17
N ALA A 127 2.40 -7.06 15.96
CA ALA A 127 2.99 -8.29 15.41
C ALA A 127 2.07 -9.01 14.38
N PRO A 128 0.74 -9.12 14.60
CA PRO A 128 -0.16 -9.65 13.57
C PRO A 128 -0.16 -8.84 12.27
N VAL A 129 -0.17 -7.50 12.36
CA VAL A 129 -0.13 -6.64 11.16
C VAL A 129 1.20 -6.79 10.42
N ALA A 130 2.31 -6.91 11.14
CA ALA A 130 3.60 -7.19 10.51
C ALA A 130 3.62 -8.55 9.79
N ALA A 131 3.00 -9.58 10.36
CA ALA A 131 2.88 -10.89 9.71
C ALA A 131 2.04 -10.82 8.42
N ASP A 132 0.95 -10.03 8.41
CA ASP A 132 0.16 -9.79 7.19
C ASP A 132 0.99 -9.10 6.10
N TYR A 133 1.86 -8.17 6.48
CA TYR A 133 2.77 -7.49 5.55
C TYR A 133 3.80 -8.45 4.97
N ASP A 134 4.40 -9.30 5.81
CA ASP A 134 5.35 -10.32 5.36
C ASP A 134 4.67 -11.33 4.42
N GLN A 135 3.46 -11.77 4.74
CA GLN A 135 2.67 -12.67 3.89
C GLN A 135 2.38 -12.06 2.52
N ALA A 136 2.04 -10.78 2.46
CA ALA A 136 1.78 -10.07 1.21
C ALA A 136 3.06 -9.81 0.40
N LYS A 137 4.19 -9.57 1.07
CA LYS A 137 5.51 -9.51 0.43
C LYS A 137 5.86 -10.86 -0.21
N THR A 138 5.67 -11.97 0.50
CA THR A 138 5.90 -13.32 -0.05
C THR A 138 5.05 -13.58 -1.29
N LEU A 139 3.77 -13.19 -1.27
CA LEU A 139 2.90 -13.26 -2.46
C LEU A 139 3.49 -12.49 -3.66
N LEU A 140 3.98 -11.27 -3.44
CA LEU A 140 4.58 -10.47 -4.50
C LEU A 140 5.86 -11.09 -5.09
N GLU A 141 6.69 -11.70 -4.25
CA GLU A 141 7.87 -12.45 -4.67
C GLU A 141 7.48 -13.71 -5.48
N GLU A 142 6.40 -14.38 -5.12
CA GLU A 142 5.86 -15.55 -5.84
C GLU A 142 5.25 -15.17 -7.20
N ILE A 143 4.53 -14.05 -7.27
CA ILE A 143 4.03 -13.47 -8.52
C ILE A 143 5.21 -13.11 -9.43
N GLY A 144 6.23 -12.44 -8.89
CA GLY A 144 7.42 -12.04 -9.63
C GLY A 144 8.26 -13.22 -10.15
N ARG A 145 8.20 -14.38 -9.48
CA ARG A 145 8.81 -15.63 -9.96
C ARG A 145 7.92 -16.44 -10.90
N GLY A 146 6.64 -16.11 -11.03
CA GLY A 146 5.67 -16.88 -11.81
C GLY A 146 5.19 -18.17 -11.14
N VAL A 147 5.39 -18.31 -9.83
CA VAL A 147 4.88 -19.44 -9.01
C VAL A 147 3.38 -19.27 -8.77
N VAL A 148 2.97 -18.05 -8.41
CA VAL A 148 1.56 -17.65 -8.33
C VAL A 148 1.18 -16.98 -9.65
N ARG A 149 0.25 -17.60 -10.39
CA ARG A 149 -0.20 -17.14 -11.70
C ARG A 149 -1.66 -16.72 -11.65
N ALA A 150 -2.02 -15.69 -12.42
CA ALA A 150 -3.39 -15.23 -12.48
C ALA A 150 -4.25 -16.19 -13.32
N ASN A 151 -5.40 -16.58 -12.78
CA ASN A 151 -6.48 -17.21 -13.55
C ASN A 151 -7.82 -16.74 -12.99
N ALA A 152 -8.53 -15.93 -13.77
CA ALA A 152 -9.83 -15.40 -13.38
C ALA A 152 -10.84 -16.55 -13.27
N GLY A 153 -11.50 -16.66 -12.11
CA GLY A 153 -12.55 -17.67 -11.88
C GLY A 153 -12.11 -18.95 -11.16
N VAL A 154 -10.84 -19.08 -10.79
CA VAL A 154 -10.37 -20.21 -9.96
C VAL A 154 -10.22 -19.74 -8.50
N PRO A 155 -11.16 -20.09 -7.59
CA PRO A 155 -10.88 -20.00 -6.16
C PRO A 155 -9.80 -21.02 -5.77
N PRO A 156 -8.96 -20.70 -4.76
CA PRO A 156 -9.04 -19.56 -3.84
C PRO A 156 -8.24 -18.32 -4.30
N ARG A 157 -8.44 -17.20 -3.59
CA ARG A 157 -7.46 -16.10 -3.55
C ARG A 157 -6.21 -16.55 -2.79
N PRO A 158 -5.01 -16.09 -3.14
CA PRO A 158 -3.80 -16.48 -2.43
C PRO A 158 -3.70 -15.77 -1.07
N LEU A 159 -2.90 -16.34 -0.17
CA LEU A 159 -2.54 -15.71 1.09
C LEU A 159 -1.80 -14.39 0.82
N GLY A 160 -2.12 -13.35 1.61
CA GLY A 160 -1.53 -12.01 1.47
C GLY A 160 -2.21 -11.11 0.43
N TRP A 161 -3.22 -11.62 -0.29
CA TRP A 161 -3.92 -10.86 -1.33
C TRP A 161 -4.54 -9.55 -0.83
N ASP A 162 -5.28 -9.59 0.28
CA ASP A 162 -6.04 -8.42 0.76
C ASP A 162 -5.11 -7.27 1.16
N THR A 163 -4.00 -7.60 1.84
CA THR A 163 -2.95 -6.63 2.22
C THR A 163 -2.25 -6.06 0.99
N PHE A 164 -1.85 -6.91 0.02
CA PHE A 164 -1.28 -6.45 -1.25
C PHE A 164 -2.24 -5.49 -1.96
N HIS A 165 -3.51 -5.90 -2.11
CA HIS A 165 -4.52 -5.13 -2.82
C HIS A 165 -4.82 -3.78 -2.14
N GLY A 166 -4.85 -3.77 -0.80
CA GLY A 166 -4.95 -2.54 0.00
C GLY A 166 -3.81 -1.58 -0.30
N PHE A 167 -2.55 -2.02 -0.21
CA PHE A 167 -1.41 -1.16 -0.50
C PHE A 167 -1.31 -0.76 -1.96
N TYR A 168 -1.65 -1.64 -2.91
CA TYR A 168 -1.63 -1.30 -4.33
C TYR A 168 -2.65 -0.22 -4.66
N THR A 169 -3.85 -0.32 -4.08
CA THR A 169 -4.90 0.70 -4.21
C THR A 169 -4.47 2.03 -3.62
N TRP A 170 -3.72 2.00 -2.51
CA TRP A 170 -3.38 3.17 -1.71
C TRP A 170 -1.86 3.42 -1.63
N MET A 171 -1.14 3.30 -2.74
CA MET A 171 0.32 3.50 -2.74
C MET A 171 0.69 4.93 -2.32
N PRO A 172 1.60 5.14 -1.35
CA PRO A 172 1.91 6.47 -0.82
C PRO A 172 2.37 7.49 -1.86
N TRP A 173 3.11 7.05 -2.87
CA TRP A 173 3.56 7.93 -3.96
C TRP A 173 2.43 8.43 -4.85
N ASN A 174 1.29 7.73 -4.87
CA ASN A 174 0.14 8.08 -5.68
C ASN A 174 -0.95 8.79 -4.87
N LEU A 175 -0.64 9.23 -3.64
CA LEU A 175 -1.61 9.81 -2.73
C LEU A 175 -1.12 11.13 -2.15
N PHE A 176 -2.02 12.09 -2.06
CA PHE A 176 -1.80 13.29 -1.24
C PHE A 176 -2.97 13.53 -0.28
N LEU A 177 -2.70 14.17 0.86
CA LEU A 177 -3.72 14.59 1.81
C LEU A 177 -4.24 15.98 1.41
N GLY A 178 -5.56 16.11 1.27
CA GLY A 178 -6.17 17.37 0.88
C GLY A 178 -7.62 17.51 1.38
N PRO A 179 -8.18 18.73 1.40
CA PRO A 179 -9.57 18.98 1.78
C PRO A 179 -10.56 18.15 0.97
N ASN A 180 -11.70 17.79 1.57
CA ASN A 180 -12.78 17.11 0.83
C ASN A 180 -13.64 18.11 0.05
N GLY A 181 -13.83 19.31 0.61
CA GLY A 181 -14.52 20.40 -0.07
C GLY A 181 -13.59 21.03 -1.11
N ARG A 182 -13.75 20.60 -2.36
CA ARG A 182 -12.92 21.03 -3.48
C ARG A 182 -13.79 21.51 -4.63
N ASN A 183 -13.37 22.58 -5.30
CA ASN A 183 -14.05 23.06 -6.51
C ASN A 183 -13.25 22.75 -7.80
N ASP A 184 -12.07 22.15 -7.66
CA ASP A 184 -11.23 21.65 -8.75
C ASP A 184 -11.36 20.13 -8.94
N ASP A 185 -12.37 19.51 -8.32
CA ASP A 185 -12.69 18.07 -8.37
C ASP A 185 -14.23 17.86 -8.36
N PRO A 186 -14.84 17.17 -9.37
CA PRO A 186 -14.21 16.67 -10.59
C PRO A 186 -13.99 17.79 -11.61
N GLY A 187 -12.79 17.85 -12.22
CA GLY A 187 -12.48 18.83 -13.27
C GLY A 187 -11.29 18.41 -14.14
N GLU A 188 -11.25 18.89 -15.39
CA GLU A 188 -10.32 18.49 -16.47
C GLU A 188 -8.82 18.67 -16.18
N GLN A 189 -8.43 19.22 -15.02
CA GLN A 189 -7.03 19.51 -14.70
C GLN A 189 -6.62 19.04 -13.30
N PHE A 190 -7.45 18.25 -12.61
CA PHE A 190 -7.11 17.80 -11.27
C PHE A 190 -5.78 17.04 -11.24
N GLU A 191 -5.61 16.09 -12.16
CA GLU A 191 -4.35 15.36 -12.30
C GLU A 191 -3.19 16.33 -12.56
N THR A 192 -3.34 17.28 -13.48
CA THR A 192 -2.30 18.26 -13.85
C THR A 192 -1.87 19.15 -12.69
N ASN A 193 -2.81 19.60 -11.85
CA ASN A 193 -2.51 20.49 -10.73
C ASN A 193 -1.85 19.75 -9.56
N ALA A 194 -1.96 18.42 -9.48
CA ALA A 194 -1.28 17.62 -8.46
C ALA A 194 0.26 17.81 -8.50
N GLN A 195 0.83 18.27 -9.63
CA GLN A 195 2.24 18.63 -9.74
C GLN A 195 2.68 19.64 -8.67
N TYR A 196 1.81 20.59 -8.28
CA TYR A 196 2.10 21.62 -7.30
C TYR A 196 2.02 21.09 -5.86
N ILE A 197 1.27 20.01 -5.63
CA ILE A 197 1.28 19.27 -4.37
C ILE A 197 2.58 18.47 -4.24
N ILE A 198 2.96 17.77 -5.30
CA ILE A 198 4.19 16.96 -5.35
C ILE A 198 5.44 17.85 -5.20
N ASN A 199 5.40 19.05 -5.78
CA ASN A 199 6.44 20.09 -5.71
C ASN A 199 7.85 19.53 -6.00
N ASN A 200 7.93 18.60 -6.95
CA ASN A 200 9.18 17.98 -7.39
C ASN A 200 9.02 17.58 -8.85
N LYS A 201 9.68 18.33 -9.75
CA LYS A 201 9.53 18.19 -11.19
C LYS A 201 9.91 16.81 -11.70
N ASP A 202 11.00 16.22 -11.19
CA ASP A 202 11.46 14.90 -11.63
C ASP A 202 10.50 13.78 -11.21
N THR A 203 9.95 13.89 -9.99
CA THR A 203 8.95 12.95 -9.49
C THR A 203 7.66 13.08 -10.27
N TRP A 204 7.20 14.31 -10.53
CA TRP A 204 6.04 14.57 -11.38
C TRP A 204 6.22 13.99 -12.79
N ASN A 205 7.37 14.24 -13.42
CA ASN A 205 7.72 13.67 -14.72
C ASN A 205 7.73 12.14 -14.71
N THR A 206 8.17 11.52 -13.61
CA THR A 206 8.11 10.06 -13.47
C THR A 206 6.68 9.55 -13.38
N ILE A 207 5.80 10.26 -12.64
CA ILE A 207 4.39 9.91 -12.47
C ILE A 207 3.62 10.00 -13.80
N ILE A 208 3.77 11.10 -14.53
CA ILE A 208 3.08 11.26 -15.82
C ILE A 208 3.59 10.26 -16.86
N ASN A 209 4.91 10.02 -16.92
CA ASN A 209 5.47 9.03 -17.84
C ASN A 209 4.97 7.61 -17.51
N VAL A 210 4.87 7.24 -16.23
CA VAL A 210 4.36 5.90 -15.88
C VAL A 210 2.87 5.78 -16.21
N ARG A 211 2.06 6.82 -15.97
CA ARG A 211 0.64 6.85 -16.37
C ARG A 211 0.49 6.66 -17.89
N ASP A 212 1.24 7.41 -18.67
CA ASP A 212 1.14 7.37 -20.14
C ASP A 212 1.63 6.01 -20.68
N ASN A 213 2.68 5.43 -20.06
CA ASN A 213 3.12 4.08 -20.36
C ASN A 213 2.05 3.02 -20.01
N MET A 214 1.37 3.15 -18.86
CA MET A 214 0.27 2.25 -18.48
C MET A 214 -0.85 2.28 -19.53
N LEU A 215 -1.26 3.49 -19.95
CA LEU A 215 -2.27 3.67 -21.01
C LEU A 215 -1.81 3.07 -22.35
N SER A 216 -0.53 3.25 -22.72
CA SER A 216 0.02 2.64 -23.94
C SER A 216 -0.01 1.12 -23.87
N TYR A 217 0.45 0.54 -22.76
CA TYR A 217 0.45 -0.91 -22.56
C TYR A 217 -0.97 -1.50 -22.59
N GLN A 218 -1.95 -0.82 -22.01
CA GLN A 218 -3.34 -1.29 -22.05
C GLN A 218 -3.84 -1.43 -23.50
N ARG A 219 -3.45 -0.50 -24.38
CA ARG A 219 -3.84 -0.48 -25.79
C ARG A 219 -3.12 -1.54 -26.62
N ASP A 220 -1.80 -1.72 -26.46
CA ASP A 220 -0.99 -2.56 -27.37
C ASP A 220 -0.47 -3.86 -26.76
N GLY A 221 -0.43 -3.99 -25.43
CA GLY A 221 0.14 -5.14 -24.72
C GLY A 221 1.66 -5.28 -24.83
N ASN A 222 2.37 -4.22 -25.23
CA ASN A 222 3.80 -4.27 -25.53
C ASN A 222 4.64 -4.46 -24.25
N VAL A 223 5.28 -5.62 -24.13
CA VAL A 223 6.13 -5.97 -22.97
C VAL A 223 7.32 -5.02 -22.79
N LYS A 224 7.82 -4.37 -23.86
CA LYS A 224 8.89 -3.36 -23.71
C LYS A 224 8.42 -2.17 -22.86
N THR A 225 7.15 -1.80 -22.98
CA THR A 225 6.54 -0.75 -22.15
C THR A 225 6.49 -1.18 -20.68
N LEU A 226 6.26 -2.47 -20.38
CA LEU A 226 6.28 -2.99 -19.01
C LEU A 226 7.66 -2.86 -18.35
N ALA A 227 8.76 -3.00 -19.09
CA ALA A 227 10.10 -2.81 -18.52
C ALA A 227 10.29 -1.35 -18.00
N ASN A 228 9.79 -0.37 -18.75
CA ASN A 228 9.80 1.03 -18.34
C ASN A 228 8.91 1.24 -17.10
N ILE A 229 7.68 0.72 -17.13
CA ILE A 229 6.73 0.82 -16.01
C ILE A 229 7.33 0.17 -14.75
N ASN A 230 7.93 -1.02 -14.86
CA ASN A 230 8.59 -1.73 -13.78
C ASN A 230 9.64 -0.86 -13.09
N SER A 231 10.53 -0.23 -13.87
CA SER A 231 11.58 0.64 -13.33
C SER A 231 11.02 1.91 -12.67
N GLN A 232 10.00 2.52 -13.27
CA GLN A 232 9.39 3.75 -12.78
C GLN A 232 8.58 3.51 -11.50
N LEU A 233 7.79 2.44 -11.46
CA LEU A 233 7.04 2.04 -10.27
C LEU A 233 7.97 1.62 -9.13
N LEU A 234 9.08 0.93 -9.41
CA LEU A 234 10.11 0.64 -8.42
C LEU A 234 10.73 1.93 -7.85
N ARG A 235 11.02 2.93 -8.70
CA ARG A 235 11.53 4.22 -8.22
C ARG A 235 10.50 4.94 -7.35
N LEU A 236 9.24 4.97 -7.77
CA LEU A 236 8.16 5.64 -7.06
C LEU A 236 7.81 4.93 -5.73
N SER A 237 7.91 3.60 -5.68
CA SER A 237 7.64 2.81 -4.46
C SER A 237 8.61 3.11 -3.31
N ALA A 238 9.77 3.73 -3.59
CA ALA A 238 10.69 4.20 -2.56
C ALA A 238 10.07 5.31 -1.67
N ARG A 239 9.06 6.04 -2.16
CA ARG A 239 8.33 7.00 -1.33
C ARG A 239 7.34 6.24 -0.45
N THR A 240 7.60 6.26 0.85
CA THR A 240 6.82 5.53 1.85
C THR A 240 5.72 6.35 2.51
N ARG A 241 5.76 7.68 2.37
CA ARG A 241 4.79 8.59 3.00
C ARG A 241 3.90 9.27 1.97
N VAL A 242 2.60 9.33 2.27
CA VAL A 242 1.61 10.13 1.52
C VAL A 242 2.08 11.59 1.47
N TYR A 243 1.84 12.31 0.37
CA TYR A 243 2.14 13.75 0.34
C TYR A 243 1.30 14.47 1.41
N PRO A 244 1.93 15.13 2.40
CA PRO A 244 1.18 15.77 3.48
C PRO A 244 0.42 16.98 2.95
N LEU A 245 -0.60 17.39 3.70
CA LEU A 245 -1.26 18.67 3.45
C LEU A 245 -0.29 19.79 3.83
N VAL A 246 0.03 20.68 2.89
CA VAL A 246 0.79 21.91 3.14
C VAL A 246 -0.11 23.11 2.82
N SER A 247 -0.44 23.94 3.81
CA SER A 247 -1.43 25.03 3.68
C SER A 247 -1.15 25.95 2.50
N ASP A 248 0.13 26.28 2.24
CA ASP A 248 0.52 27.21 1.19
C ASP A 248 0.27 26.67 -0.23
N GLN A 249 0.08 25.35 -0.37
CA GLN A 249 -0.30 24.74 -1.64
C GLN A 249 -1.81 24.82 -1.94
N TRP A 250 -2.60 25.45 -1.07
CA TRP A 250 -4.05 25.57 -1.19
C TRP A 250 -4.51 27.03 -1.18
N ILE A 251 -5.62 27.29 -1.85
CA ILE A 251 -6.34 28.57 -1.85
C ILE A 251 -7.77 28.28 -1.40
N ARG A 252 -8.21 28.96 -0.33
CA ARG A 252 -9.62 28.94 0.08
C ARG A 252 -10.44 29.81 -0.88
N VAL A 253 -11.49 29.25 -1.45
CA VAL A 253 -12.38 29.93 -2.43
C VAL A 253 -13.78 30.17 -1.88
N ALA A 254 -14.21 29.38 -0.89
CA ALA A 254 -15.44 29.57 -0.13
C ALA A 254 -15.29 28.93 1.27
N PRO A 255 -16.29 29.04 2.17
CA PRO A 255 -16.26 28.32 3.44
C PRO A 255 -16.07 26.81 3.25
N ASN A 256 -14.99 26.26 3.80
CA ASN A 256 -14.58 24.85 3.66
C ASN A 256 -14.37 24.36 2.21
N VAL A 257 -14.22 25.27 1.23
CA VAL A 257 -13.93 24.92 -0.17
C VAL A 257 -12.57 25.47 -0.58
N TYR A 258 -11.74 24.59 -1.15
CA TYR A 258 -10.36 24.88 -1.52
C TYR A 258 -10.05 24.44 -2.95
N LYS A 259 -8.99 25.01 -3.51
CA LYS A 259 -8.32 24.52 -4.72
C LYS A 259 -6.82 24.50 -4.55
N ILE A 260 -6.14 23.71 -5.37
CA ILE A 260 -4.68 23.72 -5.43
C ILE A 260 -4.20 25.11 -5.89
N ARG A 261 -3.19 25.65 -5.22
CA ARG A 261 -2.50 26.88 -5.62
C ARG A 261 -1.65 26.62 -6.86
N VAL A 262 -2.07 27.17 -7.98
CA VAL A 262 -1.31 27.22 -9.23
C VAL A 262 -0.63 28.59 -9.32
N PRO A 263 0.71 28.68 -9.43
CA PRO A 263 1.39 29.94 -9.67
C PRO A 263 0.88 30.62 -10.94
N ALA A 264 0.74 31.95 -10.92
CA ALA A 264 0.49 32.71 -12.14
C ALA A 264 1.74 32.62 -13.04
N ASN A 265 1.55 32.23 -14.30
CA ASN A 265 2.60 32.22 -15.31
C ASN A 265 2.96 33.63 -15.77
#